data_AF-A0A961B3U7-F1
#
_entry.id   AF-A0A961B3U7-F1
#
_cell.length_a   1.000
_cell.length_b   1.000
_cell.length_c   1.000
_cell.angle_alpha   90.00
_cell.angle_beta   90.00
_cell.angle_gamma   90.00
#
_symmetry.space_group_name_H-M   'P 1'
#
loop_
_entity.id
_entity.type
_entity.pdbx_description
1 polymer ?
#
loop_
_entity_poly.entity_id
_entity_poly.type
_entity_poly.pdbx_seq_one_letter_code
_entity_poly.pdbx_strand_id
1 'polypeptide(L)'
;MDSWPYFLTFYSYKGGVGRSMALMNCAWQLAAWGRHVLMVDMDLEAPGLSGFLERSGSLAPRKKGSRRADLLDLLIAFRDHPAPEPINDENALLERLEAWEADLPNFERHLRSIDQSDWPDHLNPKAVPVGRIDLLGVDEDRSYTERLAACGIREKGKMELERLASSLRWLIASHTFDTTLPEMAEFGESRESPYDYVLIDSRTGITEIGGACLGPLSDGLVVLVGLNDQNIEGTRMVLTESGILPVSKKNRTTSKTAKRKKPGKSDAVTSDTDSGDFPPSKPTVLVTSPVPTGEIEYKQRRLEIIRNRIGEVRSRLS
;
A
#
# COMPACT_ATOMS: atom_id res chain seq x y z
N MET A 1 13.30 0.54 20.76
CA MET A 1 12.76 1.04 19.48
C MET A 1 11.27 0.76 19.53
N ASP A 2 10.50 1.72 20.02
CA ASP A 2 9.05 1.63 20.03
C ASP A 2 8.55 1.56 18.57
N SER A 3 7.50 0.77 18.35
CA SER A 3 7.18 0.12 17.07
C SER A 3 7.00 1.08 15.89
N TRP A 4 7.68 0.77 14.78
CA TRP A 4 7.38 1.36 13.47
C TRP A 4 5.95 1.04 13.04
N PRO A 5 5.29 1.91 12.25
CA PRO A 5 3.97 1.63 11.70
C PRO A 5 3.97 0.34 10.87
N TYR A 6 2.83 -0.35 10.85
CA TYR A 6 2.62 -1.49 9.97
C TYR A 6 1.97 -1.05 8.65
N PHE A 7 2.66 -1.27 7.54
CA PHE A 7 2.24 -0.83 6.20
C PHE A 7 1.42 -1.93 5.50
N LEU A 8 0.17 -1.60 5.15
CA LEU A 8 -0.78 -2.49 4.48
C LEU A 8 -1.22 -1.91 3.15
N THR A 9 -0.84 -2.57 2.05
CA THR A 9 -1.38 -2.20 0.72
C THR A 9 -2.68 -2.93 0.43
N PHE A 10 -3.69 -2.13 0.10
CA PHE A 10 -4.93 -2.58 -0.48
C PHE A 10 -4.74 -2.64 -1.99
N TYR A 11 -4.92 -3.83 -2.57
CA TYR A 11 -4.69 -4.08 -4.00
C TYR A 11 -5.90 -4.74 -4.64
N SER A 12 -6.13 -4.45 -5.91
CA SER A 12 -7.07 -5.21 -6.75
C SER A 12 -6.62 -5.23 -8.20
N TYR A 13 -6.84 -6.35 -8.89
CA TYR A 13 -6.52 -6.46 -10.31
C TYR A 13 -7.41 -5.56 -11.18
N LYS A 14 -8.68 -5.40 -10.80
CA LYS A 14 -9.62 -4.50 -11.48
C LYS A 14 -10.17 -3.42 -10.56
N GLY A 15 -10.60 -2.33 -11.17
CA GLY A 15 -11.41 -1.30 -10.52
C GLY A 15 -12.82 -1.79 -10.20
N GLY A 16 -13.51 -1.05 -9.33
CA GLY A 16 -14.92 -1.30 -8.99
C GLY A 16 -15.18 -2.46 -8.03
N VAL A 17 -14.14 -3.03 -7.41
CA VAL A 17 -14.29 -4.11 -6.40
C VAL A 17 -14.43 -3.59 -4.96
N GLY A 18 -14.40 -2.27 -4.75
CA GLY A 18 -14.55 -1.66 -3.43
C GLY A 18 -13.25 -1.51 -2.62
N ARG A 19 -12.08 -1.46 -3.28
CA ARG A 19 -10.76 -1.37 -2.63
C ARG A 19 -10.62 -0.14 -1.73
N SER A 20 -10.80 1.05 -2.29
CA SER A 20 -10.71 2.31 -1.55
C SER A 20 -11.73 2.39 -0.41
N MET A 21 -12.94 1.87 -0.63
CA MET A 21 -13.98 1.80 0.42
C MET A 21 -13.60 0.84 1.55
N ALA A 22 -13.03 -0.33 1.24
CA ALA A 22 -12.54 -1.26 2.26
C ALA A 22 -11.41 -0.63 3.09
N LEU A 23 -10.48 0.07 2.42
CA LEU A 23 -9.41 0.81 3.08
C LEU A 23 -9.94 1.85 4.05
N MET A 24 -10.87 2.72 3.61
CA MET A 24 -11.47 3.74 4.48
C MET A 24 -12.23 3.12 5.65
N ASN A 25 -13.04 2.07 5.42
CA ASN A 25 -13.73 1.38 6.52
C ASN A 25 -12.75 0.79 7.54
N CYS A 26 -11.63 0.22 7.09
CA CYS A 26 -10.57 -0.24 7.99
C CYS A 26 -9.94 0.90 8.78
N ALA A 27 -9.66 2.05 8.15
CA ALA A 27 -9.11 3.21 8.84
C ALA A 27 -10.03 3.70 9.97
N TRP A 28 -11.33 3.83 9.68
CA TRP A 28 -12.32 4.25 10.69
C TRP A 28 -12.45 3.22 11.82
N GLN A 29 -12.47 1.92 11.50
CA GLN A 29 -12.55 0.88 12.52
C GLN A 29 -11.31 0.83 13.42
N LEU A 30 -10.11 0.97 12.85
CA LEU A 30 -8.85 1.01 13.59
C LEU A 30 -8.78 2.25 14.49
N ALA A 31 -9.17 3.41 13.98
CA ALA A 31 -9.25 4.63 14.77
C ALA A 31 -10.27 4.55 15.91
N ALA A 32 -11.43 3.92 15.68
CA ALA A 32 -12.40 3.64 16.74
C ALA A 32 -11.83 2.73 17.85
N TRP A 33 -10.80 1.93 17.55
CA TRP A 33 -10.05 1.13 18.52
C TRP A 33 -8.83 1.87 19.12
N GLY A 34 -8.72 3.18 18.91
CA GLY A 34 -7.64 4.01 19.45
C GLY A 34 -6.34 3.98 18.65
N ARG A 35 -6.35 3.48 17.41
CA ARG A 35 -5.15 3.41 16.56
C ARG A 35 -5.00 4.63 15.67
N HIS A 36 -3.79 5.17 15.59
CA HIS A 36 -3.46 6.23 14.66
C HIS A 36 -3.22 5.66 13.27
N VAL A 37 -3.94 6.17 12.27
CA VAL A 37 -3.93 5.63 10.91
C VAL A 37 -3.59 6.70 9.90
N LEU A 38 -2.63 6.41 9.03
CA LEU A 38 -2.38 7.19 7.82
C LEU A 38 -2.93 6.44 6.60
N MET A 39 -3.81 7.08 5.84
CA MET A 39 -4.22 6.62 4.51
C MET A 39 -3.33 7.26 3.44
N VAL A 40 -2.87 6.48 2.46
CA VAL A 40 -2.03 6.96 1.35
C VAL A 40 -2.69 6.61 0.02
N ASP A 41 -2.99 7.62 -0.79
CA ASP A 41 -3.60 7.43 -2.12
C ASP A 41 -2.51 7.28 -3.19
N MET A 42 -2.00 6.06 -3.37
CA MET A 42 -0.98 5.74 -4.38
C MET A 42 -1.57 5.44 -5.77
N ASP A 43 -2.88 5.62 -5.95
CA ASP A 43 -3.53 5.63 -7.26
C ASP A 43 -3.35 7.00 -7.93
N LEU A 44 -2.11 7.32 -8.29
CA LEU A 44 -1.74 8.63 -8.85
C LEU A 44 -2.34 8.93 -10.22
N GLU A 45 -3.03 7.98 -10.87
CA GLU A 45 -3.63 8.18 -12.19
C GLU A 45 -5.13 8.48 -12.09
N ALA A 46 -5.83 7.90 -11.11
CA ALA A 46 -7.21 8.23 -10.80
C ALA A 46 -7.44 8.13 -9.28
N PRO A 47 -6.91 9.09 -8.50
CA PRO A 47 -7.00 9.07 -7.04
C PRO A 47 -8.46 9.12 -6.60
N GLY A 48 -8.82 8.26 -5.66
CA GLY A 48 -10.22 8.07 -5.24
C GLY A 48 -10.52 8.60 -3.85
N LEU A 49 -9.52 8.61 -2.96
CA LEU A 49 -9.72 8.90 -1.54
C LEU A 49 -9.96 10.39 -1.30
N SER A 50 -9.10 11.22 -1.88
CA SER A 50 -9.09 12.67 -1.63
C SER A 50 -10.43 13.31 -2.04
N GLY A 51 -10.87 13.07 -3.27
CA GLY A 51 -12.14 13.59 -3.77
C GLY A 51 -13.37 13.01 -3.06
N PHE A 52 -13.33 11.73 -2.62
CA PHE A 52 -14.43 11.15 -1.85
C PHE A 52 -14.58 11.84 -0.49
N LEU A 53 -13.47 11.96 0.25
CA LEU A 53 -13.44 12.54 1.60
C LEU A 53 -13.77 14.03 1.61
N GLU A 54 -13.39 14.75 0.55
CA GLU A 54 -13.78 16.15 0.38
C GLU A 54 -15.29 16.29 0.13
N ARG A 55 -15.85 15.49 -0.77
CA ARG A 55 -17.29 15.51 -1.07
C ARG A 55 -18.15 15.04 0.11
N SER A 56 -17.66 14.11 0.92
CA SER A 56 -18.35 13.68 2.13
C SER A 56 -18.24 14.68 3.27
N GLY A 57 -17.43 15.74 3.14
CA GLY A 57 -17.19 16.72 4.19
C GLY A 57 -16.36 16.16 5.35
N SER A 58 -15.66 15.03 5.15
CA SER A 58 -14.90 14.34 6.19
C SER A 58 -13.49 14.88 6.37
N LEU A 59 -13.01 15.80 5.53
CA LEU A 59 -11.70 16.42 5.71
C LEU A 59 -11.79 17.58 6.69
N ALA A 60 -10.87 17.61 7.66
CA ALA A 60 -10.73 18.74 8.56
C ALA A 60 -10.43 20.04 7.75
N PRO A 61 -10.93 21.20 8.23
CA PRO A 61 -10.69 22.47 7.59
C PRO A 61 -9.20 22.80 7.59
N ARG A 62 -8.70 23.31 6.46
CA ARG A 62 -7.31 23.78 6.37
C ARG A 62 -7.13 25.04 7.22
N LYS A 63 -5.97 25.19 7.87
CA LYS A 63 -5.59 26.45 8.51
C LYS A 63 -5.56 27.56 7.47
N LYS A 64 -6.21 28.69 7.76
CA LYS A 64 -6.28 29.84 6.84
C LYS A 64 -4.87 30.29 6.45
N GLY A 65 -4.60 30.42 5.15
CA GLY A 65 -3.29 30.81 4.63
C GLY A 65 -2.26 29.68 4.52
N SER A 66 -2.59 28.43 4.89
CA SER A 66 -1.70 27.29 4.66
C SER A 66 -1.52 27.05 3.17
N ARG A 67 -0.27 26.90 2.72
CA ARG A 67 0.02 26.44 1.35
C ARG A 67 -0.58 25.04 1.16
N ARG A 68 -1.33 24.84 0.07
CA ARG A 68 -1.76 23.49 -0.34
C ARG A 68 -0.50 22.74 -0.77
N ALA A 69 -0.16 21.67 -0.05
CA ALA A 69 0.82 20.66 -0.46
C ALA A 69 0.16 19.28 -0.38
N ASP A 70 0.62 18.33 -1.20
CA ASP A 70 0.05 16.99 -1.30
C ASP A 70 1.10 15.94 -1.70
N LEU A 71 0.68 14.69 -1.93
CA LEU A 71 1.56 13.60 -2.33
C LEU A 71 2.37 13.91 -3.60
N LEU A 72 1.80 14.57 -4.61
CA LEU A 72 2.55 14.87 -5.84
C LEU A 72 3.68 15.88 -5.58
N ASP A 73 3.43 16.89 -4.74
CA ASP A 73 4.46 17.85 -4.36
C ASP A 73 5.62 17.15 -3.61
N LEU A 74 5.31 16.16 -2.79
CA LEU A 74 6.30 15.33 -2.10
C LEU A 74 7.08 14.42 -3.06
N LEU A 75 6.41 13.78 -4.01
CA LEU A 75 7.07 12.93 -5.01
C LEU A 75 7.99 13.73 -5.95
N ILE A 76 7.61 14.97 -6.28
CA ILE A 76 8.48 15.91 -7.00
C ILE A 76 9.72 16.25 -6.16
N ALA A 77 9.56 16.49 -4.85
CA ALA A 77 10.69 16.72 -3.96
C ALA A 77 11.64 15.51 -3.91
N PHE A 78 11.13 14.27 -3.86
CA PHE A 78 11.96 13.07 -3.94
C PHE A 78 12.69 12.91 -5.29
N ARG A 79 12.08 13.34 -6.39
CA ARG A 79 12.74 13.36 -7.70
C ARG A 79 13.90 14.36 -7.71
N ASP A 80 13.68 15.56 -7.19
CA ASP A 80 14.66 16.65 -7.19
C ASP A 80 15.76 16.45 -6.16
N HIS A 81 15.45 15.75 -5.07
CA HIS A 81 16.35 15.45 -3.97
C HIS A 81 16.22 13.95 -3.60
N PRO A 82 16.83 13.04 -4.38
CA PRO A 82 16.69 11.60 -4.15
C PRO A 82 17.39 11.16 -2.87
N ALA A 83 16.78 10.20 -2.16
CA ALA A 83 17.34 9.62 -0.94
C ALA A 83 18.74 9.03 -1.16
N PRO A 84 19.62 9.05 -0.15
CA PRO A 84 20.95 8.45 -0.25
C PRO A 84 20.88 6.99 -0.69
N GLU A 85 21.86 6.56 -1.50
CA GLU A 85 22.00 5.14 -1.85
C GLU A 85 22.27 4.29 -0.60
N PRO A 86 21.70 3.07 -0.52
CA PRO A 86 21.94 2.13 0.57
C PRO A 86 23.43 1.85 0.74
N ILE A 87 23.88 1.76 1.99
CA ILE A 87 25.24 1.39 2.36
C ILE A 87 25.20 0.32 3.45
N ASN A 88 26.29 -0.45 3.59
CA ASN A 88 26.34 -1.57 4.54
C ASN A 88 26.36 -1.13 6.01
N ASP A 89 26.77 0.10 6.28
CA ASP A 89 26.79 0.66 7.63
C ASP A 89 25.42 1.27 7.93
N GLU A 90 24.65 0.60 8.78
CA GLU A 90 23.30 1.02 9.15
C GLU A 90 23.29 2.39 9.85
N ASN A 91 24.25 2.68 10.73
CA ASN A 91 24.30 3.96 11.44
C ASN A 91 24.61 5.10 10.49
N ALA A 92 25.60 4.90 9.61
CA ALA A 92 25.93 5.89 8.59
C ALA A 92 24.78 6.09 7.58
N LEU A 93 23.98 5.05 7.31
CA LEU A 93 22.78 5.18 6.48
C LEU A 93 21.71 6.01 7.19
N LEU A 94 21.46 5.75 8.48
CA LEU A 94 20.51 6.50 9.30
C LEU A 94 20.87 8.00 9.34
N GLU A 95 22.13 8.34 9.65
CA GLU A 95 22.59 9.74 9.66
C GLU A 95 22.38 10.44 8.31
N ARG A 96 22.63 9.72 7.20
CA ARG A 96 22.41 10.26 5.85
C ARG A 96 20.93 10.43 5.52
N LEU A 97 20.07 9.53 6.00
CA LEU A 97 18.62 9.63 5.83
C LEU A 97 18.03 10.78 6.65
N GLU A 98 18.49 10.97 7.88
CA GLU A 98 18.10 12.10 8.73
C GLU A 98 18.54 13.44 8.11
N ALA A 99 19.76 13.54 7.61
CA ALA A 99 20.25 14.73 6.91
C ALA A 99 19.44 14.99 5.62
N TRP A 100 19.16 13.94 4.84
CA TRP A 100 18.32 14.04 3.65
C TRP A 100 16.89 14.49 3.98
N GLU A 101 16.30 13.97 5.06
CA GLU A 101 14.97 14.34 5.53
C GLU A 101 14.90 15.81 5.97
N ALA A 102 15.95 16.32 6.61
CA ALA A 102 16.03 17.71 7.06
C ALA A 102 16.00 18.72 5.88
N ASP A 103 16.47 18.32 4.69
CA ASP A 103 16.44 19.15 3.49
C ASP A 103 15.09 19.11 2.75
N LEU A 104 14.18 18.20 3.13
CA LEU A 104 12.87 18.08 2.51
C LEU A 104 11.85 19.10 3.06
N PRO A 105 10.80 19.43 2.27
CA PRO A 105 9.68 20.18 2.79
C PRO A 105 9.02 19.42 3.95
N ASN A 106 8.68 20.14 5.03
CA ASN A 106 8.02 19.57 6.20
C ASN A 106 6.85 18.65 5.80
N PHE A 107 6.94 17.38 6.22
CA PHE A 107 6.04 16.32 5.81
C PHE A 107 4.57 16.58 6.20
N GLU A 108 4.32 17.11 7.41
CA GLU A 108 2.98 17.39 7.94
C GLU A 108 2.17 18.32 7.01
N ARG A 109 2.84 19.18 6.23
CA ARG A 109 2.18 20.07 5.27
C ARG A 109 1.46 19.35 4.13
N HIS A 110 1.83 18.11 3.84
CA HIS A 110 1.24 17.28 2.79
C HIS A 110 0.08 16.43 3.31
N LEU A 111 -0.13 16.41 4.63
CA LEU A 111 -1.16 15.62 5.28
C LEU A 111 -2.49 16.39 5.37
N ARG A 112 -3.59 15.63 5.34
CA ARG A 112 -4.94 16.11 5.62
C ARG A 112 -5.57 15.29 6.73
N SER A 113 -5.79 15.91 7.87
CA SER A 113 -6.55 15.29 8.94
C SER A 113 -8.01 15.09 8.55
N ILE A 114 -8.57 13.98 9.00
CA ILE A 114 -9.98 13.68 8.90
C ILE A 114 -10.70 14.34 10.07
N ASP A 115 -11.82 14.99 9.80
CA ASP A 115 -12.76 15.44 10.81
C ASP A 115 -13.49 14.22 11.38
N GLN A 116 -13.15 13.88 12.62
CA GLN A 116 -13.72 12.76 13.37
C GLN A 116 -14.73 13.26 14.42
N SER A 117 -15.39 14.39 14.17
CA SER A 117 -16.45 14.92 15.04
C SER A 117 -17.78 14.16 14.92
N ASP A 118 -18.03 13.52 13.77
CA ASP A 118 -19.26 12.76 13.49
C ASP A 118 -18.94 11.29 13.17
N TRP A 119 -19.12 10.42 14.16
CA TRP A 119 -18.84 8.99 14.04
C TRP A 119 -20.08 8.21 13.60
N PRO A 120 -19.93 7.21 12.70
CA PRO A 120 -21.03 6.30 12.40
C PRO A 120 -21.53 5.61 13.68
N ASP A 121 -22.86 5.54 13.87
CA ASP A 121 -23.48 5.01 15.11
C ASP A 121 -22.94 3.64 15.54
N HIS A 122 -22.62 2.78 14.58
CA HIS A 122 -22.13 1.42 14.80
C HIS A 122 -20.64 1.35 15.19
N LEU A 123 -19.87 2.43 15.00
CA LEU A 123 -18.46 2.54 15.38
C LEU A 123 -18.25 3.37 16.65
N ASN A 124 -19.32 3.84 17.29
CA ASN A 124 -19.28 4.84 18.35
C ASN A 124 -18.29 4.46 19.48
N PRO A 125 -17.13 5.13 19.54
CA PRO A 125 -16.05 4.78 20.46
C PRO A 125 -16.39 5.30 21.86
N LYS A 126 -16.99 4.46 22.69
CA LYS A 126 -17.47 4.87 24.04
C LYS A 126 -16.50 4.57 25.18
N ALA A 127 -15.31 4.03 24.92
CA ALA A 127 -14.43 3.53 25.99
C ALA A 127 -12.92 3.75 25.80
N VAL A 128 -12.47 4.33 24.70
CA VAL A 128 -11.04 4.58 24.41
C VAL A 128 -10.91 5.93 23.72
N PRO A 129 -9.89 6.75 24.01
CA PRO A 129 -9.56 7.88 23.15
C PRO A 129 -9.45 7.42 21.70
N VAL A 130 -10.14 8.12 20.81
CA VAL A 130 -10.13 7.78 19.39
C VAL A 130 -8.77 8.04 18.80
N GLY A 131 -8.33 7.11 17.95
CA GLY A 131 -7.13 7.30 17.17
C GLY A 131 -7.33 8.36 16.10
N ARG A 132 -6.25 9.01 15.69
CA ARG A 132 -6.28 10.01 14.62
C ARG A 132 -6.30 9.30 13.25
N ILE A 133 -6.98 9.91 12.29
CA ILE A 133 -6.88 9.52 10.88
C ILE A 133 -6.35 10.71 10.08
N ASP A 134 -5.29 10.47 9.31
CA ASP A 134 -4.76 11.42 8.34
C ASP A 134 -4.74 10.81 6.93
N LEU A 135 -4.70 11.68 5.94
CA LEU A 135 -4.64 11.35 4.52
C LEU A 135 -3.41 12.01 3.89
N LEU A 136 -2.54 11.20 3.29
CA LEU A 136 -1.56 11.62 2.29
C LEU A 136 -2.16 11.35 0.90
N GLY A 137 -2.87 12.35 0.40
CA GLY A 137 -3.65 12.26 -0.83
C GLY A 137 -3.11 13.14 -1.95
N VAL A 138 -3.86 13.21 -3.05
CA VAL A 138 -3.56 14.07 -4.20
C VAL A 138 -4.64 15.14 -4.32
N ASP A 139 -4.22 16.36 -4.61
CA ASP A 139 -5.09 17.50 -4.85
C ASP A 139 -5.36 17.66 -6.35
N GLU A 140 -6.51 17.16 -6.82
CA GLU A 140 -6.85 17.13 -8.25
C GLU A 140 -7.12 18.55 -8.83
N ASP A 141 -7.44 19.54 -7.99
CA ASP A 141 -7.75 20.90 -8.43
C ASP A 141 -6.52 21.72 -8.86
N ARG A 142 -5.31 21.23 -8.57
CA ARG A 142 -4.05 21.97 -8.78
C ARG A 142 -3.27 21.40 -9.95
N SER A 143 -3.56 21.81 -11.18
CA SER A 143 -2.79 21.42 -12.39
C SER A 143 -2.37 19.95 -12.39
N TYR A 144 -3.29 19.05 -12.03
CA TYR A 144 -2.98 17.67 -11.64
C TYR A 144 -2.16 16.93 -12.69
N THR A 145 -2.54 17.02 -13.97
CA THR A 145 -1.83 16.36 -15.07
C THR A 145 -0.38 16.81 -15.20
N GLU A 146 -0.11 18.12 -15.06
CA GLU A 146 1.24 18.67 -15.16
C GLU A 146 2.12 18.22 -13.98
N ARG A 147 1.56 18.23 -12.77
CA ARG A 147 2.28 17.79 -11.56
C ARG A 147 2.53 16.28 -11.55
N LEU A 148 1.58 15.48 -12.01
CA LEU A 148 1.75 14.05 -12.18
C LEU A 148 2.87 13.74 -13.18
N ALA A 149 2.88 14.45 -14.33
CA ALA A 149 3.96 14.32 -15.31
C ALA A 149 5.31 14.73 -14.69
N ALA A 150 5.35 15.80 -13.91
CA ALA A 150 6.55 16.25 -13.22
C ALA A 150 7.10 15.20 -12.22
N CYS A 151 6.28 14.30 -11.67
CA CYS A 151 6.80 13.23 -10.81
C CYS A 151 7.73 12.26 -11.57
N GLY A 152 7.64 12.19 -12.91
CA GLY A 152 8.50 11.35 -13.75
C GLY A 152 8.31 9.84 -13.52
N ILE A 153 7.19 9.41 -12.94
CA ILE A 153 6.96 8.00 -12.53
C ILE A 153 7.09 7.03 -13.72
N ARG A 154 6.53 7.41 -14.88
CA ARG A 154 6.53 6.58 -16.10
C ARG A 154 7.91 6.43 -16.76
N GLU A 155 8.86 7.28 -16.37
CA GLU A 155 10.21 7.29 -16.94
C GLU A 155 11.19 6.53 -16.04
N LYS A 156 10.78 6.19 -14.81
CA LYS A 156 11.63 5.57 -13.80
C LYS A 156 11.79 4.07 -14.05
N GLY A 157 13.03 3.60 -13.91
CA GLY A 157 13.31 2.18 -13.82
C GLY A 157 12.82 1.57 -12.51
N LYS A 158 12.78 0.23 -12.46
CA LYS A 158 12.37 -0.53 -11.26
C LYS A 158 13.10 -0.07 -9.99
N MET A 159 14.42 0.08 -10.06
CA MET A 159 15.25 0.46 -8.91
C MET A 159 14.93 1.88 -8.41
N GLU A 160 14.63 2.81 -9.30
CA GLU A 160 14.24 4.17 -8.90
C GLU A 160 12.86 4.21 -8.24
N LEU A 161 11.91 3.39 -8.72
CA LEU A 161 10.60 3.24 -8.08
C LEU A 161 10.72 2.59 -6.70
N GLU A 162 11.63 1.62 -6.55
CA GLU A 162 11.91 0.99 -5.25
C GLU A 162 12.54 1.99 -4.27
N ARG A 163 13.47 2.83 -4.76
CA ARG A 163 14.04 3.93 -3.96
C ARG A 163 13.00 4.96 -3.57
N LEU A 164 12.11 5.37 -4.48
CA LEU A 164 11.01 6.30 -4.20
C LEU A 164 10.07 5.73 -3.11
N ALA A 165 9.69 4.46 -3.23
CA ALA A 165 8.86 3.79 -2.24
C ALA A 165 9.55 3.70 -0.87
N SER A 166 10.84 3.38 -0.85
CA SER A 166 11.63 3.31 0.38
C SER A 166 11.79 4.69 1.04
N SER A 167 11.94 5.74 0.23
CA SER A 167 11.99 7.14 0.67
C SER A 167 10.68 7.56 1.32
N LEU A 168 9.55 7.21 0.69
CA LEU A 168 8.22 7.46 1.24
C LEU A 168 7.99 6.68 2.54
N ARG A 169 8.39 5.40 2.58
CA ARG A 169 8.28 4.55 3.77
C ARG A 169 9.08 5.11 4.94
N TRP A 170 10.32 5.54 4.69
CA TRP A 170 11.17 6.18 5.70
C TRP A 170 10.47 7.41 6.28
N LEU A 171 10.09 8.37 5.43
CA LEU A 171 9.50 9.63 5.87
C LEU A 171 8.20 9.43 6.68
N ILE A 172 7.37 8.46 6.27
CA ILE A 172 6.15 8.12 7.01
C ILE A 172 6.48 7.47 8.36
N ALA A 173 7.48 6.58 8.40
CA ALA A 173 7.83 5.84 9.60
C ALA A 173 8.60 6.69 10.63
N SER A 174 9.37 7.68 10.18
CA SER A 174 10.06 8.64 11.04
C SER A 174 9.13 9.74 11.58
N HIS A 175 7.99 9.97 10.92
CA HIS A 175 7.07 11.02 11.32
C HIS A 175 6.33 10.72 12.63
N THR A 176 6.40 11.69 13.54
CA THR A 176 5.62 11.73 14.77
C THR A 176 4.76 13.00 14.81
N PHE A 177 3.72 12.98 15.66
CA PHE A 177 2.85 14.12 15.92
C PHE A 177 2.45 14.16 17.39
N ASP A 178 2.07 15.36 17.85
CA ASP A 178 1.55 15.53 19.20
C ASP A 178 0.18 14.87 19.36
N THR A 179 0.09 13.95 20.33
CA THR A 179 -1.18 13.40 20.82
C THR A 179 -1.36 13.77 22.28
N THR A 180 -2.53 14.31 22.62
CA THR A 180 -2.93 14.53 24.01
C THR A 180 -3.75 13.35 24.49
N LEU A 181 -3.21 12.56 25.43
CA LEU A 181 -3.98 11.50 26.07
C LEU A 181 -5.01 12.11 27.04
N PRO A 182 -6.23 11.54 27.18
CA PRO A 182 -7.24 12.09 28.09
C PRO A 182 -6.74 12.23 29.52
N GLU A 183 -5.94 11.28 30.02
CA GLU A 183 -5.35 11.35 31.36
C GLU A 183 -4.30 12.47 31.49
N MET A 184 -3.70 12.91 30.39
CA MET A 184 -2.68 13.96 30.32
C MET A 184 -3.25 15.33 29.95
N ALA A 185 -4.47 15.37 29.40
CA ALA A 185 -5.13 16.59 28.94
C ALA A 185 -5.30 17.62 30.07
N GLU A 186 -5.60 17.17 31.29
CA GLU A 186 -5.73 18.03 32.47
C GLU A 186 -4.41 18.72 32.86
N PHE A 187 -3.28 18.14 32.47
CA PHE A 187 -1.93 18.66 32.75
C PHE A 187 -1.35 19.46 31.57
N GLY A 188 -2.06 19.53 30.44
CA GLY A 188 -1.60 20.22 29.24
C GLY A 188 -0.40 19.55 28.57
N GLU A 189 -0.16 18.27 28.84
CA GLU A 189 0.97 17.53 28.29
C GLU A 189 0.57 16.81 26.98
N SER A 190 1.44 16.86 25.97
CA SER A 190 1.34 16.07 24.75
C SER A 190 2.46 15.04 24.69
N ARG A 191 2.24 13.98 23.92
CA ARG A 191 3.24 12.97 23.61
C ARG A 191 3.41 12.86 22.10
N GLU A 192 4.66 12.87 21.65
CA GLU A 192 4.99 12.50 20.27
C GLU A 192 4.59 11.04 20.01
N SER A 193 3.72 10.87 19.02
CA SER A 193 3.13 9.59 18.65
C SER A 193 3.36 9.33 17.17
N PRO A 194 3.79 8.12 16.78
CA PRO A 194 3.80 7.71 15.38
C PRO A 194 2.40 7.26 14.94
N TYR A 195 2.25 6.94 13.66
CA TYR A 195 1.12 6.12 13.22
C TYR A 195 1.30 4.66 13.66
N ASP A 196 0.21 3.98 14.00
CA ASP A 196 0.19 2.53 14.22
C ASP A 196 0.10 1.78 12.86
N TYR A 197 -0.70 2.31 11.94
CA TYR A 197 -0.98 1.69 10.65
C TYR A 197 -0.89 2.68 9.50
N VAL A 198 -0.32 2.24 8.39
CA VAL A 198 -0.29 2.97 7.13
C VAL A 198 -1.04 2.14 6.10
N LEU A 199 -2.19 2.64 5.64
CA LEU A 199 -3.03 1.94 4.67
C LEU A 199 -2.86 2.58 3.29
N ILE A 200 -2.43 1.79 2.32
CA ILE A 200 -2.08 2.28 0.98
C ILE A 200 -3.14 1.83 -0.03
N ASP A 201 -3.78 2.78 -0.71
CA ASP A 201 -4.63 2.49 -1.86
C ASP A 201 -3.76 2.40 -3.11
N SER A 202 -3.52 1.19 -3.62
CA SER A 202 -2.67 1.03 -4.81
C SER A 202 -3.43 1.35 -6.09
N ARG A 203 -2.73 1.58 -7.21
CA ARG A 203 -3.36 1.52 -8.54
C ARG A 203 -3.93 0.14 -8.85
N THR A 204 -5.01 0.05 -9.66
CA THR A 204 -5.54 -1.24 -10.16
C THR A 204 -4.65 -1.83 -11.25
N GLY A 205 -4.55 -3.16 -11.28
CA GLY A 205 -3.89 -3.88 -12.38
C GLY A 205 -2.36 -3.88 -12.30
N ILE A 206 -1.72 -4.26 -13.41
CA ILE A 206 -0.26 -4.32 -13.51
C ILE A 206 0.24 -2.93 -13.91
N THR A 207 0.82 -2.21 -12.95
CA THR A 207 1.39 -0.89 -13.16
C THR A 207 2.75 -0.79 -12.47
N GLU A 208 3.60 0.11 -12.96
CA GLU A 208 4.93 0.39 -12.42
C GLU A 208 4.86 0.77 -10.93
N ILE A 209 3.94 1.68 -10.58
CA ILE A 209 3.70 2.10 -9.20
C ILE A 209 3.04 0.99 -8.37
N GLY A 210 2.28 0.10 -9.00
CA GLY A 210 1.71 -1.08 -8.35
C GLY A 210 2.80 -2.02 -7.81
N GLY A 211 3.90 -2.20 -8.54
CA GLY A 211 5.05 -2.98 -8.08
C GLY A 211 5.70 -2.38 -6.82
N ALA A 212 5.86 -1.06 -6.78
CA ALA A 212 6.35 -0.34 -5.61
C ALA A 212 5.42 -0.50 -4.39
N CYS A 213 4.10 -0.41 -4.59
CA CYS A 213 3.09 -0.61 -3.53
C CYS A 213 3.09 -2.06 -3.02
N LEU A 214 3.15 -3.05 -3.91
CA LEU A 214 3.14 -4.47 -3.53
C LEU A 214 4.45 -4.91 -2.87
N GLY A 215 5.58 -4.28 -3.24
CA GLY A 215 6.93 -4.59 -2.76
C GLY A 215 7.39 -3.64 -1.65
N PRO A 216 8.39 -2.79 -1.89
CA PRO A 216 9.13 -2.05 -0.85
C PRO A 216 8.27 -1.20 0.10
N LEU A 217 7.08 -0.75 -0.31
CA LEU A 217 6.24 0.10 0.53
C LEU A 217 5.44 -0.69 1.59
N SER A 218 5.25 -2.00 1.44
CA SER A 218 4.29 -2.77 2.25
C SER A 218 4.91 -3.87 3.09
N ASP A 219 4.42 -4.03 4.32
CA ASP A 219 4.69 -5.17 5.18
C ASP A 219 3.68 -6.30 4.96
N GLY A 220 2.44 -5.95 4.60
CA GLY A 220 1.37 -6.90 4.28
C GLY A 220 0.41 -6.41 3.20
N LEU A 221 -0.44 -7.30 2.72
CA LEU A 221 -1.35 -7.04 1.60
C LEU A 221 -2.80 -7.40 1.95
N VAL A 222 -3.72 -6.55 1.53
CA VAL A 222 -5.17 -6.82 1.50
C VAL A 222 -5.60 -6.85 0.03
N VAL A 223 -5.85 -8.05 -0.49
CA VAL A 223 -6.14 -8.26 -1.91
C VAL A 223 -7.63 -8.41 -2.11
N LEU A 224 -8.25 -7.43 -2.77
CA LEU A 224 -9.66 -7.46 -3.12
C LEU A 224 -9.89 -8.11 -4.48
N VAL A 225 -10.74 -9.13 -4.49
CA VAL A 225 -11.03 -9.93 -5.69
C VAL A 225 -12.51 -9.92 -5.99
N GLY A 226 -12.85 -9.44 -7.18
CA GLY A 226 -14.19 -9.62 -7.74
C GLY A 226 -14.42 -11.09 -8.12
N LEU A 227 -15.66 -11.57 -8.01
CA LEU A 227 -15.95 -12.99 -8.19
C LEU A 227 -15.89 -13.49 -9.64
N ASN A 228 -15.75 -12.62 -10.65
CA ASN A 228 -15.67 -13.04 -12.06
C ASN A 228 -14.31 -13.66 -12.45
N ASP A 229 -14.29 -14.47 -13.52
CA ASP A 229 -13.10 -15.23 -13.93
C ASP A 229 -11.91 -14.33 -14.22
N GLN A 230 -12.14 -13.17 -14.83
CA GLN A 230 -11.07 -12.24 -15.17
C GLN A 230 -10.42 -11.64 -13.91
N ASN A 231 -11.19 -11.36 -12.85
CA ASN A 231 -10.64 -10.91 -11.58
C ASN A 231 -9.83 -12.00 -10.90
N ILE A 232 -10.36 -13.23 -10.84
CA ILE A 232 -9.66 -14.35 -10.19
C ILE A 232 -8.35 -14.64 -10.91
N GLU A 233 -8.39 -14.80 -12.23
CA GLU A 233 -7.20 -15.16 -13.01
C GLU A 233 -6.17 -14.03 -13.07
N GLY A 234 -6.63 -12.79 -13.26
CA GLY A 234 -5.75 -11.62 -13.24
C GLY A 234 -5.09 -11.42 -11.87
N THR A 235 -5.84 -11.59 -10.78
CA THR A 235 -5.25 -11.54 -9.42
C THR A 235 -4.21 -12.63 -9.24
N ARG A 236 -4.54 -13.87 -9.62
CA ARG A 236 -3.59 -15.01 -9.53
C ARG A 236 -2.31 -14.74 -10.30
N MET A 237 -2.41 -14.19 -11.51
CA MET A 237 -1.27 -13.80 -12.34
C MET A 237 -0.38 -12.80 -11.62
N VAL A 238 -0.93 -11.66 -11.16
CA VAL A 238 -0.15 -10.62 -10.49
C VAL A 238 0.53 -11.13 -9.22
N LEU A 239 -0.19 -11.89 -8.38
CA LEU A 239 0.40 -12.42 -7.16
C LEU A 239 1.50 -13.46 -7.46
N THR A 240 1.40 -14.21 -8.56
CA THR A 240 2.45 -15.15 -8.99
C THR A 240 3.68 -14.40 -9.51
N GLU A 241 3.48 -13.40 -10.38
CA GLU A 241 4.57 -12.60 -10.96
C GLU A 241 5.29 -11.75 -9.91
N SER A 242 4.57 -11.31 -8.87
CA SER A 242 5.13 -10.58 -7.74
C SER A 242 5.83 -11.49 -6.71
N GLY A 243 5.87 -12.81 -6.95
CA GLY A 243 6.48 -13.78 -6.03
C GLY A 243 5.71 -14.02 -4.73
N ILE A 244 4.49 -13.48 -4.60
CA ILE A 244 3.63 -13.64 -3.42
C ILE A 244 3.02 -15.04 -3.39
N LEU A 245 2.55 -15.53 -4.55
CA LEU A 245 2.13 -16.91 -4.72
C LEU A 245 3.25 -17.76 -5.33
N PRO A 246 3.41 -19.02 -4.88
CA PRO A 246 4.39 -19.92 -5.47
C PRO A 246 4.04 -20.25 -6.92
N VAL A 247 5.04 -20.21 -7.80
CA VAL A 247 4.89 -20.65 -9.20
C VAL A 247 4.71 -22.17 -9.23
N SER A 248 3.58 -22.64 -9.76
CA SER A 248 3.36 -24.08 -9.97
C SER A 248 4.41 -24.65 -10.94
N LYS A 249 5.22 -25.62 -10.47
CA LYS A 249 6.28 -26.30 -11.25
C LYS A 249 5.78 -27.09 -12.48
N LYS A 250 4.46 -27.16 -12.74
CA LYS A 250 3.88 -28.02 -13.79
C LYS A 250 3.97 -27.50 -15.23
N ASN A 251 4.36 -26.25 -15.48
CA ASN A 251 4.38 -25.68 -16.85
C ASN A 251 5.77 -25.53 -17.49
N ARG A 252 6.84 -26.09 -16.92
CA ARG A 252 8.20 -26.03 -17.50
C ARG A 252 8.49 -27.06 -18.61
N THR A 253 7.47 -27.70 -19.16
CA THR A 253 7.61 -28.74 -20.19
C THR A 253 6.66 -28.55 -21.37
N THR A 254 6.80 -27.46 -22.14
CA THR A 254 6.41 -27.42 -23.56
C THR A 254 7.05 -26.24 -24.29
N SER A 255 8.38 -26.22 -24.35
CA SER A 255 9.13 -25.42 -25.34
C SER A 255 10.52 -26.00 -25.56
N LYS A 256 10.58 -27.32 -25.83
CA LYS A 256 11.70 -27.92 -26.56
C LYS A 256 11.19 -28.35 -27.92
N THR A 257 11.30 -27.44 -28.86
CA THR A 257 11.21 -27.67 -30.30
C THR A 257 12.04 -28.90 -30.67
N ALA A 258 11.45 -29.77 -31.49
CA ALA A 258 12.05 -30.99 -31.98
C ALA A 258 13.46 -30.76 -32.57
N LYS A 259 14.49 -31.36 -31.95
CA LYS A 259 15.75 -31.68 -32.61
C LYS A 259 16.14 -33.13 -32.29
N ARG A 260 16.29 -33.90 -33.37
CA ARG A 260 16.67 -35.32 -33.43
C ARG A 260 17.88 -35.63 -32.55
N LYS A 261 17.81 -36.75 -31.81
CA LYS A 261 18.94 -37.37 -31.10
C LYS A 261 19.99 -37.90 -32.10
N LYS A 262 21.27 -37.67 -31.79
CA LYS A 262 22.39 -38.58 -32.11
C LYS A 262 23.14 -38.88 -30.79
N PRO A 263 23.65 -40.10 -30.57
CA PRO A 263 24.28 -40.50 -29.30
C PRO A 263 25.79 -40.27 -29.32
N GLY A 264 26.36 -39.82 -28.19
CA GLY A 264 27.82 -39.81 -27.99
C GLY A 264 28.31 -39.02 -26.77
N LYS A 265 28.76 -39.77 -25.75
CA LYS A 265 29.86 -39.53 -24.79
C LYS A 265 29.86 -38.29 -23.86
N SER A 266 29.75 -38.63 -22.56
CA SER A 266 30.49 -38.18 -21.36
C SER A 266 30.84 -36.69 -21.13
N ASP A 267 30.35 -36.23 -19.98
CA ASP A 267 30.99 -35.41 -18.94
C ASP A 267 31.53 -34.01 -19.29
N ALA A 268 30.76 -32.99 -18.89
CA ALA A 268 31.27 -31.85 -18.13
C ALA A 268 30.12 -30.93 -17.67
N VAL A 269 29.97 -30.84 -16.35
CA VAL A 269 29.55 -29.69 -15.51
C VAL A 269 28.66 -28.63 -16.18
N THR A 270 27.37 -28.65 -15.85
CA THR A 270 26.53 -27.44 -15.92
C THR A 270 26.30 -26.94 -14.51
N SER A 271 26.88 -25.78 -14.24
CA SER A 271 26.73 -24.97 -13.04
C SER A 271 25.26 -24.71 -12.73
N ASP A 272 24.83 -25.14 -11.54
CA ASP A 272 23.73 -24.51 -10.81
C ASP A 272 24.01 -23.01 -10.75
N THR A 273 23.14 -22.21 -11.36
CA THR A 273 23.13 -20.76 -11.21
C THR A 273 21.72 -20.35 -10.81
N ASP A 274 21.64 -19.91 -9.55
CA ASP A 274 20.67 -19.08 -8.87
C ASP A 274 19.18 -19.42 -9.00
N SER A 275 18.73 -20.19 -8.02
CA SER A 275 17.52 -19.87 -7.26
C SER A 275 17.64 -18.45 -6.68
N GLY A 276 17.19 -17.45 -7.44
CA GLY A 276 17.06 -16.09 -6.93
C GLY A 276 16.13 -16.08 -5.71
N ASP A 277 16.65 -15.57 -4.60
CA ASP A 277 15.95 -15.33 -3.34
C ASP A 277 14.64 -14.57 -3.59
N PHE A 278 13.51 -15.28 -3.49
CA PHE A 278 12.21 -14.62 -3.36
C PHE A 278 12.05 -14.22 -1.90
N PRO A 279 11.71 -12.95 -1.59
CA PRO A 279 11.42 -12.55 -0.22
C PRO A 279 10.29 -13.43 0.34
N PRO A 280 10.29 -13.71 1.66
CA PRO A 280 9.26 -14.53 2.28
C PRO A 280 7.87 -14.00 1.91
N SER A 281 6.95 -14.89 1.56
CA SER A 281 5.61 -14.53 1.08
C SER A 281 4.95 -13.58 2.06
N LYS A 282 4.71 -12.33 1.63
CA LYS A 282 4.12 -11.31 2.49
C LYS A 282 2.78 -11.77 3.06
N PRO A 283 2.48 -11.49 4.35
CA PRO A 283 1.16 -11.72 4.92
C PRO A 283 0.09 -11.11 4.01
N THR A 284 -0.78 -11.96 3.47
CA THR A 284 -1.77 -11.56 2.46
C THR A 284 -3.15 -12.02 2.90
N VAL A 285 -4.07 -11.06 3.06
CA VAL A 285 -5.49 -11.32 3.32
C VAL A 285 -6.26 -11.18 2.02
N LEU A 286 -6.98 -12.23 1.63
CA LEU A 286 -7.84 -12.21 0.45
C LEU A 286 -9.26 -11.83 0.83
N VAL A 287 -9.76 -10.73 0.29
CA VAL A 287 -11.11 -10.22 0.54
C VAL A 287 -11.92 -10.33 -0.74
N THR A 288 -12.96 -11.15 -0.71
CA THR A 288 -13.85 -11.29 -1.87
C THR A 288 -14.96 -10.27 -1.80
N SER A 289 -15.06 -9.42 -2.81
CA SER A 289 -16.13 -8.43 -2.90
C SER A 289 -17.33 -9.04 -3.63
N PRO A 290 -18.49 -9.22 -2.96
CA PRO A 290 -19.68 -9.70 -3.62
C PRO A 290 -20.25 -8.56 -4.48
N VAL A 291 -20.02 -8.62 -5.80
CA VAL A 291 -20.82 -7.82 -6.75
C VAL A 291 -22.30 -8.25 -6.59
N PRO A 292 -23.28 -7.32 -6.58
CA PRO A 292 -24.65 -7.67 -6.25
C PRO A 292 -25.32 -8.40 -7.42
N THR A 293 -25.68 -9.67 -7.18
CA THR A 293 -26.85 -10.47 -7.65
C THR A 293 -26.45 -11.90 -7.99
N GLY A 294 -27.18 -12.88 -7.42
CA GLY A 294 -27.05 -14.30 -7.75
C GLY A 294 -26.81 -15.23 -6.56
N GLU A 295 -27.49 -16.37 -6.60
CA GLU A 295 -27.69 -17.40 -5.57
C GLU A 295 -26.47 -17.73 -4.70
N ILE A 296 -26.73 -18.05 -3.44
CA ILE A 296 -25.74 -18.47 -2.44
C ILE A 296 -24.82 -19.58 -3.00
N GLU A 297 -25.36 -20.48 -3.82
CA GLU A 297 -24.64 -21.57 -4.47
C GLU A 297 -23.58 -21.08 -5.47
N TYR A 298 -23.89 -20.04 -6.26
CA TYR A 298 -22.90 -19.39 -7.13
C TYR A 298 -21.75 -18.82 -6.29
N LYS A 299 -22.05 -18.09 -5.21
CA LYS A 299 -21.02 -17.53 -4.32
C LYS A 299 -20.13 -18.61 -3.70
N GLN A 300 -20.73 -19.69 -3.19
CA GLN A 300 -19.99 -20.82 -2.62
C GLN A 300 -19.06 -21.48 -3.65
N ARG A 301 -19.55 -21.74 -4.86
CA ARG A 301 -18.74 -22.30 -5.96
C ARG A 301 -17.59 -21.37 -6.36
N ARG A 302 -17.81 -20.06 -6.39
CA ARG A 302 -16.75 -19.08 -6.71
C ARG A 302 -15.70 -18.98 -5.61
N LEU A 303 -16.10 -19.03 -4.34
CA LEU A 303 -15.18 -19.09 -3.19
C LEU A 303 -14.30 -20.35 -3.25
N GLU A 304 -14.86 -21.49 -3.67
CA GLU A 304 -14.09 -22.72 -3.87
C GLU A 304 -13.06 -22.60 -5.00
N ILE A 305 -13.43 -21.96 -6.12
CA ILE A 305 -12.48 -21.67 -7.22
C ILE A 305 -11.33 -20.79 -6.73
N ILE A 306 -11.62 -19.76 -5.92
CA ILE A 306 -10.61 -18.90 -5.33
C ILE A 306 -9.68 -19.71 -4.42
N ARG A 307 -10.23 -20.55 -3.54
CA ARG A 307 -9.46 -21.43 -2.66
C ARG A 307 -8.51 -22.34 -3.45
N ASN A 308 -9.01 -22.94 -4.53
CA ASN A 308 -8.23 -23.86 -5.35
C ASN A 308 -7.16 -23.16 -6.21
N ARG A 309 -7.40 -21.91 -6.64
CA ARG A 309 -6.49 -21.19 -7.55
C ARG A 309 -5.49 -20.27 -6.86
N ILE A 310 -5.85 -19.70 -5.72
CA ILE A 310 -5.08 -18.65 -5.02
C ILE A 310 -4.57 -19.17 -3.67
N GLY A 311 -5.37 -19.93 -2.91
CA GLY A 311 -4.97 -20.50 -1.62
C GLY A 311 -6.09 -20.45 -0.57
N GLU A 312 -5.89 -21.08 0.60
CA GLU A 312 -6.91 -21.19 1.65
C GLU A 312 -7.39 -19.82 2.16
N VAL A 313 -8.70 -19.62 2.07
CA VAL A 313 -9.43 -18.55 2.74
C VAL A 313 -9.73 -19.01 4.17
N ARG A 314 -9.02 -18.48 5.17
CA ARG A 314 -9.46 -18.59 6.57
C ARG A 314 -10.64 -17.65 6.78
N SER A 315 -11.83 -18.09 6.36
CA SER A 315 -13.08 -17.42 6.72
C SER A 315 -13.41 -17.75 8.17
N ARG A 316 -13.08 -16.86 9.11
CA ARG A 316 -13.82 -16.82 10.38
C ARG A 316 -15.03 -15.93 10.19
N LEU A 317 -16.08 -16.51 9.62
CA LEU A 317 -17.45 -16.07 9.85
C LEU A 317 -18.03 -17.07 10.84
N SER A 318 -17.84 -16.80 12.13
CA SER A 318 -18.50 -17.50 13.23
C SER A 318 -19.07 -16.45 14.17
#